data_AF-A0A1M5XSY3-F1
#
_entry.id   AF-A0A1M5XSY3-F1
#
_cell.length_a   1.000
_cell.length_b   1.000
_cell.length_c   1.000
_cell.angle_alpha   90.00
_cell.angle_beta   90.00
_cell.angle_gamma   90.00
#
_symmetry.space_group_name_H-M   'P 1'
#
loop_
_entity.id
_entity.type
_entity.pdbx_description
1 polymer ?
#
loop_
_entity_poly.entity_id
_entity_poly.type
_entity_poly.pdbx_seq_one_letter_code
_entity_poly.pdbx_strand_id
1 'polypeptide(L)' 'MDILFESFDHRYVQFELDTYWVQQGGCTPQDWIPKVDGRMGVVHFKDYY' A
#
# COMPACT_ATOMS: atom_id res chain seq x y z
N MET A 1 -0.90 -9.31 -0.18
CA MET A 1 0.11 -8.26 0.07
C MET A 1 1.04 -8.63 1.22
N ASP A 2 0.53 -9.27 2.27
CA ASP A 2 1.19 -9.44 3.56
C ASP A 2 2.54 -10.20 3.46
N ILE A 3 2.62 -11.22 2.61
CA ILE A 3 3.88 -11.91 2.24
C ILE A 3 4.98 -10.95 1.74
N LEU A 4 4.63 -9.82 1.11
CA LEU A 4 5.60 -8.81 0.67
C LEU A 4 6.06 -7.91 1.83
N PHE A 5 5.19 -7.63 2.80
CA PHE A 5 5.56 -6.93 4.02
C PHE A 5 6.51 -7.78 4.88
N GLU A 6 6.25 -9.09 4.95
CA GLU A 6 7.05 -10.10 5.65
C GLU A 6 8.40 -10.39 4.96
N SER A 7 8.41 -10.54 3.63
CA SER A 7 9.61 -10.99 2.89
C SER A 7 10.59 -9.87 2.53
N PHE A 8 10.16 -8.60 2.52
CA PHE A 8 11.02 -7.50 2.09
C PHE A 8 11.55 -6.66 3.25
N ASP A 9 12.89 -6.57 3.34
CA ASP A 9 13.60 -5.66 4.25
C ASP A 9 13.29 -4.18 3.93
N HIS A 10 12.77 -3.48 4.94
CA HIS A 10 12.36 -2.07 4.86
C HIS A 10 13.49 -1.07 4.54
N ARG A 11 14.76 -1.47 4.70
CA ARG A 11 15.93 -0.65 4.33
C ARG A 11 16.15 -0.57 2.82
N TYR A 12 15.61 -1.54 2.07
CA TYR A 12 15.82 -1.65 0.62
C TYR A 12 14.50 -1.59 -0.18
N VAL A 13 13.35 -1.84 0.44
CA VAL A 13 12.03 -1.83 -0.21
C VAL A 13 11.02 -0.98 0.56
N GLN A 14 10.63 0.12 -0.07
CA GLN A 14 9.46 0.96 0.27
C GLN A 14 8.22 0.46 -0.50
N PHE A 15 7.04 0.97 -0.13
CA PHE A 15 5.79 0.77 -0.84
C PHE A 15 5.20 2.10 -1.31
N GLU A 16 4.32 2.04 -2.30
CA GLU A 16 3.42 3.09 -2.74
C GLU A 16 2.03 2.44 -2.94
N LEU A 17 1.02 2.90 -2.21
CA LEU A 17 -0.35 2.39 -2.35
C LEU A 17 -1.14 3.26 -3.35
N ASP A 18 -1.89 2.61 -4.23
CA ASP A 18 -2.89 3.26 -5.10
C ASP A 18 -4.30 3.02 -4.54
N THR A 19 -5.08 4.10 -4.38
CA THR A 19 -6.39 4.05 -3.72
C THR A 19 -7.49 3.38 -4.55
N TYR A 20 -7.62 3.64 -5.86
CA TYR A 20 -8.64 3.00 -6.71
C TYR A 20 -8.26 1.53 -6.99
N TRP A 21 -6.97 1.19 -7.07
CA TRP A 21 -6.54 -0.22 -7.19
C TRP A 21 -6.74 -1.03 -5.90
N VAL A 22 -6.47 -0.48 -4.71
CA VAL A 22 -6.81 -1.17 -3.45
C VAL A 22 -8.34 -1.38 -3.36
N GLN A 23 -9.14 -0.39 -3.74
CA GLN A 23 -10.60 -0.50 -3.75
C GLN A 23 -11.11 -1.56 -4.76
N GLN A 24 -10.59 -1.61 -5.99
CA GLN A 24 -10.96 -2.66 -6.95
C GLN A 24 -10.39 -4.05 -6.60
N GLY A 25 -9.35 -4.11 -5.77
CA GLY A 25 -8.92 -5.33 -5.08
C GLY A 25 -9.90 -5.84 -4.02
N GLY A 26 -11.09 -5.23 -3.87
CA GLY A 26 -12.09 -5.59 -2.87
C GLY A 26 -11.73 -5.17 -1.44
N CYS A 27 -10.83 -4.19 -1.29
CA CYS A 27 -10.23 -3.81 -0.01
C CYS A 27 -10.45 -2.33 0.34
N THR A 28 -10.58 -2.02 1.63
CA THR A 28 -10.64 -0.64 2.14
C THR A 28 -9.23 -0.05 2.25
N PRO A 29 -8.88 1.08 1.61
CA PRO A 29 -7.54 1.68 1.74
C PRO A 29 -7.12 1.96 3.19
N GLN A 30 -8.08 2.33 4.04
CA GLN A 30 -7.92 2.56 5.48
C GLN A 30 -7.38 1.33 6.24
N ASP A 31 -7.65 0.11 5.77
CA ASP A 31 -7.17 -1.15 6.39
C ASP A 31 -5.72 -1.48 5.98
N TRP A 32 -5.20 -0.83 4.92
CA TRP A 32 -3.87 -1.08 4.35
C TRP A 32 -2.85 0.02 4.68
N ILE A 33 -3.28 1.27 4.83
CA ILE A 33 -2.39 2.39 5.22
C ILE A 33 -1.59 2.10 6.51
N PRO A 34 -2.19 1.55 7.60
CA PRO A 34 -1.42 1.20 8.81
C PRO A 34 -0.36 0.10 8.60
N LYS A 35 -0.49 -0.75 7.57
CA LYS A 35 0.46 -1.84 7.29
C LYS A 35 1.74 -1.36 6.60
N VAL A 36 1.77 -0.11 6.11
CA VAL A 36 2.92 0.51 5.42
C VAL A 36 3.50 1.71 6.16
N ASP A 37 3.14 1.89 7.44
CA ASP A 37 3.73 2.94 8.29
C ASP A 37 5.26 2.80 8.36
N GLY A 38 5.95 3.94 8.33
CA GLY A 38 7.42 4.03 8.19
C GLY A 38 8.00 3.45 6.88
N ARG A 39 7.18 2.89 5.97
CA ARG A 39 7.61 2.20 4.73
C ARG A 39 7.03 2.80 3.44
N MET A 40 6.24 3.86 3.52
CA MET A 40 5.61 4.51 2.37
C MET A 40 5.80 6.03 2.44
N GLY A 41 6.72 6.56 1.63
CA GLY A 41 6.97 8.00 1.51
C GLY A 41 6.05 8.76 0.54
N VAL A 42 5.31 8.04 -0.32
CA VAL A 42 4.40 8.58 -1.34
C VAL A 42 3.14 7.70 -1.45
N VAL A 43 2.02 8.30 -1.86
CA VAL A 43 0.73 7.61 -2.04
C VAL A 43 0.08 8.06 -3.34
N HIS A 44 -0.37 7.11 -4.15
CA HIS A 44 -1.02 7.41 -5.43
C HIS A 44 -2.53 7.55 -5.23
N PHE A 45 -2.97 8.79 -5.00
CA PHE A 45 -4.39 9.12 -5.01
C PHE A 45 -4.94 9.05 -6.43
N LYS A 46 -5.45 7.87 -6.79
CA LYS A 46 -6.15 7.64 -8.04
C LYS A 46 -7.66 7.52 -7.80
N ASP A 47 -8.41 8.15 -8.69
CA ASP A 47 -9.84 7.93 -8.91
C ASP A 47 -10.08 7.48 -10.36
N TYR A 48 -11.31 7.16 -10.71
CA TYR A 48 -11.57 6.03 -11.59
C TYR A 48 -12.88 6.27 -12.40
N TYR A 49 -12.86 7.32 -13.25
CA TYR A 49 -13.93 7.89 -14.10
C TYR A 49 -14.92 6.91 -14.76
#